data_AF-A0A1Q4E4X6-F1
#
_entry.id   AF-A0A1Q4E4X6-F1
#
_cell.length_a   1.000
_cell.length_b   1.000
_cell.length_c   1.000
_cell.angle_alpha   90.00
_cell.angle_beta   90.00
_cell.angle_gamma   90.00
#
_symmetry.space_group_name_H-M   'P 1'
#
loop_
_entity.id
_entity.type
_entity.pdbx_description
1 polymer ?
#
loop_
_entity_poly.entity_id
_entity_poly.type
_entity_poly.pdbx_seq_one_letter_code
_entity_poly.pdbx_strand_id
1 'polypeptide(L)'
;MQPTAIMCRAQQARQLTLAANAVLPNVRAIATTAAAAWAKEALDADKRDKRAAVRQQGATDAAKALELVAHKDRGLSENPDRGFADVGNIEV
;
A
#
# COMPACT_ATOMS: atom_id res chain seq x y z
N MET A 1 8.47 -11.09 5.22
CA MET A 1 7.13 -10.65 4.74
C MET A 1 6.47 -9.86 5.87
N GLN A 2 5.95 -8.65 5.63
CA GLN A 2 5.24 -7.89 6.67
C GLN A 2 3.74 -8.24 6.65
N PRO A 3 3.10 -8.48 7.80
CA PRO A 3 1.69 -8.84 7.83
C PRO A 3 0.82 -7.61 7.52
N THR A 4 -0.26 -7.86 6.76
CA THR A 4 -1.29 -6.86 6.44
C THR A 4 -2.29 -6.75 7.58
N ALA A 5 -2.99 -5.61 7.67
CA ALA A 5 -4.00 -5.40 8.71
C ALA A 5 -5.08 -6.50 8.68
N ILE A 6 -5.50 -6.93 7.49
CA ILE A 6 -6.52 -7.99 7.29
C ILE A 6 -6.02 -9.33 7.86
N MET A 7 -4.78 -9.71 7.56
CA MET A 7 -4.19 -10.95 8.08
C MET A 7 -4.14 -10.94 9.61
N CYS A 8 -3.71 -9.82 10.21
CA CYS A 8 -3.66 -9.68 11.66
C CYS A 8 -5.05 -9.77 12.30
N ARG A 9 -6.08 -9.19 11.69
CA ARG A 9 -7.48 -9.29 12.15
C ARG A 9 -8.02 -10.72 12.04
N ALA A 10 -7.73 -11.42 10.95
CA ALA A 10 -8.11 -12.82 10.80
C ALA A 10 -7.47 -13.70 11.88
N GLN A 11 -6.20 -13.44 12.18
CA GLN A 11 -5.47 -14.17 13.21
C GLN A 11 -5.99 -13.85 14.63
N GLN A 12 -6.33 -12.58 14.90
CA GLN A 12 -7.04 -12.17 16.12
C GLN A 12 -8.35 -12.95 16.29
N ALA A 13 -9.20 -12.96 15.26
CA ALA A 13 -10.49 -13.66 15.30
C ALA A 13 -10.32 -15.15 15.59
N ARG A 14 -9.37 -15.81 14.92
CA ARG A 14 -9.02 -17.21 15.17
C ARG A 14 -8.64 -17.45 16.64
N GLN A 15 -7.81 -16.59 17.22
CA GLN A 15 -7.40 -16.74 18.62
C GLN A 15 -8.54 -16.51 19.60
N LEU A 16 -9.46 -15.58 19.30
CA LEU A 16 -10.68 -15.40 20.10
C LEU A 16 -11.58 -16.65 20.03
N THR A 17 -11.74 -17.25 18.85
CA THR A 17 -12.47 -18.51 18.71
C THR A 17 -11.80 -19.64 19.50
N LEU A 18 -10.47 -19.72 19.51
CA LEU A 18 -9.75 -20.70 20.33
C LEU A 18 -9.95 -20.45 21.82
N ALA A 19 -9.86 -19.20 22.27
CA ALA A 19 -10.07 -18.84 23.67
C ALA A 19 -11.49 -19.20 24.14
N ALA A 20 -12.50 -18.94 23.30
CA ALA A 20 -13.90 -19.25 23.59
C ALA A 20 -14.16 -20.74 23.73
N ASN A 21 -13.50 -21.58 22.90
CA ASN A 21 -13.68 -23.02 22.91
C ASN A 21 -12.69 -23.76 23.84
N ALA A 22 -11.74 -23.06 24.47
CA ALA A 22 -10.74 -23.67 25.33
C ALA A 22 -11.33 -24.13 26.66
N VAL A 23 -11.20 -25.43 26.93
CA VAL A 23 -11.58 -26.06 28.21
C VAL A 23 -10.56 -25.72 29.30
N LEU A 24 -9.26 -25.77 28.96
CA LEU A 24 -8.19 -25.53 29.93
C LEU A 24 -7.94 -24.02 30.11
N PRO A 25 -7.89 -23.51 31.37
CA PRO A 25 -7.70 -22.09 31.64
C PRO A 25 -6.39 -21.52 31.07
N ASN A 26 -5.31 -22.30 31.09
CA ASN A 26 -4.02 -21.89 30.53
C ASN A 26 -4.11 -21.64 29.01
N VAL A 27 -4.78 -22.54 28.28
CA VAL A 27 -4.99 -22.38 26.82
C VAL A 27 -5.83 -21.14 26.54
N ARG A 28 -6.89 -20.92 27.32
CA ARG A 28 -7.72 -19.71 27.21
C ARG A 28 -6.91 -18.43 27.43
N ALA A 29 -6.06 -18.40 28.45
CA ALA A 29 -5.21 -17.26 28.78
C ALA A 29 -4.20 -16.95 27.66
N ILE A 30 -3.54 -18.00 27.14
CA ILE A 30 -2.59 -17.88 26.03
C ILE A 30 -3.30 -17.37 24.77
N ALA A 31 -4.43 -17.97 24.39
CA ALA A 31 -5.19 -17.57 23.21
C ALA A 31 -5.72 -16.12 23.32
N THR A 32 -6.19 -15.72 24.50
CA THR A 32 -6.62 -14.32 24.75
C THR A 32 -5.45 -13.34 24.61
N THR A 33 -4.30 -13.69 25.16
CA THR A 33 -3.09 -12.86 25.07
C THR A 33 -2.61 -12.74 23.62
N ALA A 34 -2.61 -13.85 22.89
CA ALA A 34 -2.28 -13.87 21.48
C ALA A 34 -3.27 -13.00 20.67
N ALA A 35 -4.57 -13.10 20.93
CA ALA A 35 -5.57 -12.26 20.28
C ALA A 35 -5.30 -10.76 20.50
N ALA A 36 -4.94 -10.36 21.73
CA ALA A 36 -4.57 -8.98 22.04
C ALA A 36 -3.30 -8.51 21.31
N ALA A 37 -2.29 -9.39 21.17
CA ALA A 37 -1.09 -9.08 20.40
C ALA A 37 -1.41 -8.88 18.91
N TRP A 38 -2.23 -9.76 18.32
CA TRP A 38 -2.67 -9.61 16.93
C TRP A 38 -3.52 -8.35 16.70
N ALA A 39 -4.33 -7.96 17.69
CA ALA A 39 -5.08 -6.71 17.62
C ALA A 39 -4.17 -5.48 17.54
N LYS A 40 -3.08 -5.46 18.32
CA LYS A 40 -2.07 -4.38 18.28
C LYS A 40 -1.36 -4.36 16.93
N GLU A 41 -0.89 -5.51 16.45
CA GLU A 41 -0.22 -5.60 15.14
C GLU A 41 -1.14 -5.18 14.00
N ALA A 42 -2.45 -5.47 14.08
CA ALA A 42 -3.41 -5.01 13.08
C ALA A 42 -3.50 -3.48 12.99
N LEU A 43 -3.45 -2.78 14.14
CA LEU A 43 -3.44 -1.31 14.17
C LEU A 43 -2.14 -0.74 13.59
N ASP A 44 -1.01 -1.37 13.89
CA ASP A 44 0.28 -0.91 13.38
C ASP A 44 0.45 -1.22 11.88
N ALA A 45 -0.09 -2.34 11.41
CA ALA A 45 -0.22 -2.66 10.00
C ALA A 45 -1.08 -1.63 9.27
N ASP A 46 -2.25 -1.27 9.81
CA ASP A 46 -3.12 -0.25 9.21
C ASP A 46 -2.42 1.13 9.11
N LYS A 47 -1.66 1.52 10.14
CA LYS A 47 -0.82 2.74 10.07
C LYS A 47 0.26 2.64 8.99
N ARG A 48 0.91 1.48 8.84
CA ARG A 48 1.91 1.24 7.78
C ARG A 48 1.28 1.34 6.40
N ASP A 49 0.12 0.73 6.22
CA ASP A 49 -0.60 0.69 4.94
C ASP A 49 -1.07 2.10 4.54
N LYS A 50 -1.61 2.88 5.49
CA LYS A 50 -1.95 4.30 5.28
C LYS A 50 -0.73 5.14 4.88
N ARG A 51 0.40 4.96 5.56
CA ARG A 51 1.65 5.67 5.19
C ARG A 51 2.15 5.25 3.80
N ALA A 52 2.01 3.98 3.44
CA ALA A 52 2.37 3.51 2.11
C ALA A 52 1.48 4.13 1.03
N ALA A 53 0.17 4.19 1.25
CA ALA A 53 -0.78 4.82 0.34
C ALA A 53 -0.48 6.31 0.12
N VAL A 54 -0.20 7.07 1.18
CA VAL A 54 0.17 8.49 1.08
C VAL A 54 1.46 8.67 0.27
N ARG A 55 2.47 7.82 0.50
CA ARG A 55 3.73 7.87 -0.27
C ARG A 55 3.52 7.55 -1.75
N GLN A 56 2.70 6.54 -2.05
CA GLN A 56 2.38 6.20 -3.44
C GLN A 56 1.62 7.33 -4.13
N GLN A 57 0.64 7.93 -3.46
CA GLN A 57 -0.08 9.08 -4.00
C GLN A 57 0.86 10.26 -4.30
N GLY A 58 1.71 10.62 -3.34
CA GLY A 58 2.69 11.69 -3.54
C GLY A 58 3.68 11.40 -4.68
N ALA A 59 4.11 10.14 -4.83
CA ALA A 59 4.95 9.74 -5.96
C ALA A 59 4.22 9.86 -7.30
N THR A 60 2.94 9.49 -7.37
CA THR A 60 2.14 9.66 -8.60
C THR A 60 1.88 11.12 -8.93
N ASP A 61 1.66 11.96 -7.92
CA ASP A 61 1.41 13.39 -8.13
C ASP A 61 2.67 14.10 -8.59
N ALA A 62 3.84 13.76 -8.02
CA ALA A 62 5.13 14.27 -8.47
C ALA A 62 5.47 13.84 -9.90
N ALA A 63 5.19 12.58 -10.27
CA ALA A 63 5.38 12.09 -11.63
C ALA A 63 4.52 12.86 -12.65
N LYS A 64 3.23 13.09 -12.34
CA LYS A 64 2.33 13.89 -13.18
C LYS A 64 2.79 15.35 -13.30
N ALA A 65 3.26 15.95 -12.21
CA ALA A 65 3.79 17.31 -12.24
C ALA A 65 5.02 17.41 -13.15
N LEU A 66 5.93 16.43 -13.08
CA LEU A 66 7.12 16.38 -13.94
C LEU A 66 6.75 16.22 -15.42
N GLU A 67 5.77 15.36 -15.72
CA GLU A 67 5.24 15.19 -17.08
C GLU A 67 4.64 16.50 -17.63
N LEU A 68 3.86 17.21 -16.80
CA LEU A 68 3.27 18.49 -17.20
C LEU A 68 4.33 19.56 -17.48
N VAL A 69 5.37 19.65 -16.65
CA VAL A 69 6.51 20.56 -16.88
C VAL A 69 7.23 20.18 -18.16
N ALA A 70 7.55 18.90 -18.35
CA ALA A 70 8.19 18.42 -19.58
C ALA A 70 7.34 18.73 -20.83
N HIS A 71 6.01 18.59 -20.76
CA HIS A 71 5.11 18.96 -21.86
C HIS A 71 5.07 20.47 -22.13
N LYS A 72 5.12 21.30 -21.08
CA LYS A 72 5.19 22.78 -21.21
C LYS A 72 6.53 23.24 -21.78
N ASP A 73 7.63 22.71 -21.28
CA ASP A 73 8.98 23.01 -21.77
C ASP A 73 9.12 22.59 -23.23
N ARG A 74 8.58 21.43 -23.60
CA ARG A 74 8.48 21.03 -25.00
C ARG A 74 7.68 22.07 -25.76
N GLY A 75 6.49 22.45 -25.27
CA GLY A 75 5.57 23.48 -25.82
C GLY A 75 6.22 24.81 -26.18
N LEU A 76 7.16 25.27 -25.35
CA LEU A 76 7.88 26.54 -25.50
C LEU A 76 9.15 26.43 -26.34
N SER A 77 9.51 25.23 -26.82
CA SER A 77 10.68 25.03 -27.67
C SER A 77 10.45 25.62 -29.06
N GLU A 78 11.30 26.57 -29.45
CA GLU A 78 11.35 27.17 -30.79
C GLU A 78 11.91 26.22 -31.88
N ASN A 79 12.19 24.96 -31.54
CA ASN A 79 12.81 24.01 -32.45
C ASN A 79 11.83 23.59 -33.58
N PRO A 80 12.10 23.92 -34.85
CA PRO A 80 11.18 23.68 -35.97
C PRO A 80 11.05 22.20 -36.37
N ASP A 81 12.01 21.34 -35.98
CA ASP A 81 12.02 19.90 -36.35
C ASP A 81 11.10 19.03 -35.46
N ARG A 82 10.38 19.66 -34.53
CA ARG A 82 9.68 18.98 -33.43
C ARG A 82 8.52 18.08 -33.88
N GLY A 83 7.86 18.39 -35.00
CA GLY A 83 6.72 17.61 -35.51
C GLY A 83 7.09 16.22 -36.05
N PHE A 84 8.38 15.95 -36.24
CA PHE A 84 8.87 14.70 -36.85
C PHE A 84 9.28 13.62 -35.84
N ALA A 85 9.30 13.92 -34.54
CA ALA A 85 9.73 12.98 -33.52
C ALA A 85 8.70 11.87 -33.19
N ASP A 86 7.40 12.13 -33.40
CA ASP A 86 6.32 11.14 -33.11
C ASP A 86 5.97 10.24 -34.32
N VAL A 87 6.47 10.54 -35.52
CA VAL A 87 6.08 9.83 -36.76
C VAL A 87 6.90 8.54 -36.99
N GLY A 88 7.90 8.26 -36.16
CA GLY A 88 8.77 7.08 -36.29
C GLY A 88 8.18 5.75 -35.82
N ASN A 89 6.95 5.72 -35.32
CA ASN A 89 6.31 4.51 -34.76
C ASN A 89 5.09 4.01 -35.58
N ILE A 90 5.06 4.29 -36.88
CA ILE A 90 4.16 3.61 -37.82
C ILE A 90 5.02 2.67 -38.65
N GLU A 91 5.10 1.41 -38.21
CA GLU A 91 5.56 0.30 -39.05
C GLU A 91 4.67 0.25 -40.31
N VAL A 92 5.30 0.23 -41.49
CA VAL A 92 4.70 -0.14 -42.78
C VAL A 92 5.31 -1.46 -43.20
#